data_AF-A0A2Z6R2K2-F1
#
_entry.id   AF-A0A2Z6R2K2-F1
#
_cell.length_a   1.000
_cell.length_b   1.000
_cell.length_c   1.000
_cell.angle_alpha   90.00
_cell.angle_beta   90.00
_cell.angle_gamma   90.00
#
_symmetry.space_group_name_H-M   'P 1'
#
loop_
_entity.id
_entity.type
_entity.pdbx_description
1 polymer ?
#
loop_
_entity_poly.entity_id
_entity_poly.type
_entity_poly.pdbx_seq_one_letter_code
_entity_poly.pdbx_strand_id
1 'polypeptide(L)'
;MLKKAIERIKILPNFIKTISNLFKNRQNQVITTYGLTDPYDVLIGIDQGEVILPLLWCIYYDPLLCEIEQRKLGYTLKASKIALNKFYGEDTSEETEKLTISSSAYMDDTQWLAPSQNNLEKILEIADQCVKSMCTMCTYAH
;
A
#
# COMPACT_ATOMS: atom_id res chain seq x y z
N MET A 1 -11.01 2.92 -7.76
CA MET A 1 -10.22 1.78 -7.27
C MET A 1 -10.72 1.20 -5.94
N LEU A 2 -11.21 2.03 -5.01
CA LEU A 2 -11.57 1.59 -3.66
C LEU A 2 -12.60 0.46 -3.58
N LYS A 3 -13.69 0.64 -4.31
CA LYS A 3 -14.69 -0.40 -4.50
C LYS A 3 -14.10 -1.72 -5.05
N LYS A 4 -13.27 -1.68 -6.10
CA LYS A 4 -12.68 -2.88 -6.73
C LYS A 4 -11.73 -3.63 -5.79
N ALA A 5 -10.91 -2.92 -5.02
CA ALA A 5 -9.99 -3.53 -4.07
C ALA A 5 -10.75 -4.21 -2.91
N ILE A 6 -11.84 -3.61 -2.43
CA ILE A 6 -12.73 -4.23 -1.43
C ILE A 6 -13.51 -5.42 -2.05
N GLU A 7 -13.95 -5.32 -3.31
CA GLU A 7 -14.63 -6.41 -4.02
C GLU A 7 -13.71 -7.65 -4.18
N ARG A 8 -12.41 -7.44 -4.44
CA ARG A 8 -11.41 -8.52 -4.51
C ARG A 8 -11.39 -9.39 -3.24
N ILE A 9 -11.49 -8.75 -2.08
CA ILE A 9 -11.47 -9.42 -0.77
C ILE A 9 -12.86 -9.91 -0.31
N LYS A 10 -13.88 -9.80 -1.18
CA LYS A 10 -15.24 -10.34 -1.00
C LYS A 10 -15.95 -9.84 0.27
N ILE A 11 -15.70 -8.59 0.67
CA ILE A 11 -16.43 -7.97 1.78
C ILE A 11 -17.88 -7.68 1.37
N LEU A 12 -18.78 -7.70 2.36
CA LEU A 12 -20.22 -7.44 2.22
C LEU A 12 -20.51 -6.15 1.42
N PRO A 13 -21.43 -6.18 0.44
CA PRO A 13 -21.78 -5.01 -0.38
C PRO A 13 -22.21 -3.78 0.42
N ASN A 14 -22.86 -3.99 1.57
CA ASN A 14 -23.28 -2.89 2.45
C ASN A 14 -22.09 -2.12 3.00
N PHE A 15 -21.03 -2.82 3.41
CA PHE A 15 -19.81 -2.18 3.89
C PHE A 15 -19.13 -1.39 2.76
N ILE A 16 -19.03 -1.97 1.57
CA ILE A 16 -18.51 -1.28 0.38
C ILE A 16 -19.26 0.03 0.12
N LYS A 17 -20.60 0.00 0.23
CA LYS A 17 -21.44 1.18 0.06
C LYS A 17 -21.17 2.22 1.14
N THR A 18 -21.11 1.82 2.42
CA THR A 18 -20.80 2.72 3.54
C THR A 18 -19.46 3.41 3.36
N ILE A 19 -18.40 2.65 3.06
CA ILE A 19 -17.06 3.20 2.84
C ILE A 19 -17.02 4.09 1.60
N SER A 20 -17.69 3.68 0.52
CA SER A 20 -17.77 4.51 -0.69
C SER A 20 -18.48 5.83 -0.43
N ASN A 21 -19.51 5.85 0.42
CA ASN A 21 -20.25 7.06 0.75
C ASN A 21 -19.47 7.99 1.68
N LEU A 22 -18.61 7.43 2.54
CA LEU A 22 -17.76 8.22 3.43
C LEU A 22 -16.84 9.18 2.65
N PHE A 23 -16.37 8.77 1.48
CA PHE A 23 -15.39 9.54 0.69
C PHE A 23 -15.96 10.23 -0.55
N LYS A 24 -17.28 10.16 -0.77
CA LYS A 24 -17.93 10.81 -1.92
C LYS A 24 -18.46 12.18 -1.55
N ASN A 25 -18.37 13.12 -2.50
CA ASN A 25 -18.98 14.45 -2.43
C ASN A 25 -18.63 15.20 -1.14
N ARG A 26 -17.36 15.15 -0.74
CA ARG A 26 -16.88 15.86 0.44
C ARG A 26 -16.45 17.27 0.05
N GLN A 27 -16.78 18.24 0.90
CA GLN A 27 -16.25 19.60 0.84
C GLN A 27 -15.50 19.89 2.13
N ASN A 28 -14.31 20.48 2.00
CA ASN A 28 -13.49 20.90 3.13
C ASN A 28 -13.32 22.42 3.14
N GLN A 29 -13.00 22.95 4.32
CA GLN A 29 -12.63 24.34 4.54
C GLN A 29 -11.37 24.36 5.41
N VAL A 30 -10.47 25.31 5.16
CA VAL A 30 -9.25 25.47 5.96
C VAL A 30 -9.53 26.45 7.11
N ILE A 31 -9.17 26.05 8.33
CA ILE A 31 -9.23 26.95 9.49
C ILE A 31 -8.01 27.86 9.45
N THR A 32 -8.24 29.17 9.40
CA THR A 32 -7.19 30.19 9.41
C THR A 32 -7.37 31.15 10.59
N THR A 33 -6.39 32.01 10.83
CA THR A 33 -6.48 33.10 11.83
C THR A 33 -7.59 34.11 11.51
N TYR A 34 -8.09 34.13 10.28
CA TYR A 34 -9.16 35.03 9.82
C TYR A 34 -10.53 34.34 9.70
N GLY A 35 -10.63 33.07 10.14
CA GLY A 35 -11.84 32.24 10.00
C GLY A 35 -11.67 31.10 9.00
N LEU A 36 -12.80 30.51 8.60
CA LEU A 36 -12.84 29.44 7.59
C LEU A 36 -12.64 30.01 6.18
N THR A 37 -11.89 29.31 5.34
CA THR A 37 -11.85 29.61 3.89
C THR A 37 -13.18 29.25 3.22
N ASP A 38 -13.36 29.70 1.99
CA ASP A 38 -14.43 29.19 1.14
C ASP A 38 -14.31 27.65 1.00
N PRO A 39 -15.45 26.93 0.95
CA PRO A 39 -15.46 25.48 0.74
C PRO A 39 -14.82 25.11 -0.60
N TYR A 40 -14.08 24.00 -0.60
CA TYR A 40 -13.56 23.38 -1.82
C TYR A 40 -13.91 21.91 -1.87
N ASP A 41 -14.15 21.40 -3.08
CA ASP A 41 -14.45 19.99 -3.31
C ASP A 41 -13.19 19.14 -3.09
N VAL A 42 -13.30 18.10 -2.27
CA VAL A 42 -12.23 17.14 -2.06
C VAL A 42 -12.34 16.08 -3.16
N LEU A 43 -11.51 16.25 -4.20
CA LEU A 43 -11.47 15.34 -5.35
C LEU A 43 -10.89 13.96 -4.98
N ILE A 44 -9.82 13.96 -4.19
CA ILE A 44 -9.07 12.77 -3.78
C ILE A 44 -8.49 13.04 -2.39
N GLY A 45 -8.44 12.02 -1.55
CA GLY A 45 -7.78 12.07 -0.25
C GLY A 45 -8.68 11.59 0.88
N ILE A 46 -8.05 11.03 1.89
CA ILE A 46 -8.65 10.66 3.17
C ILE A 46 -8.06 11.61 4.20
N ASP A 47 -8.86 12.09 5.14
CA ASP A 47 -8.36 13.03 6.14
C ASP A 47 -7.39 12.29 7.08
N GLN A 48 -6.28 12.95 7.43
CA GLN A 48 -5.30 12.37 8.35
C GLN A 48 -5.93 12.20 9.74
N GLY A 49 -5.64 11.07 10.39
CA GLY A 49 -6.17 10.75 11.72
C GLY A 49 -7.48 9.95 11.71
N GLU A 50 -8.04 9.66 10.53
CA GLU A 50 -9.18 8.77 10.40
C GLU A 50 -8.85 7.34 10.86
N VAL A 51 -9.66 6.77 11.74
CA VAL A 51 -9.46 5.43 12.33
C VAL A 51 -9.42 4.33 11.28
N ILE A 52 -10.02 4.56 10.11
CA ILE A 52 -10.10 3.59 9.02
C ILE A 52 -8.86 3.58 8.11
N LEU A 53 -7.96 4.56 8.22
CA LEU A 53 -6.77 4.69 7.36
C LEU A 53 -5.90 3.42 7.31
N PRO A 54 -5.53 2.78 8.44
CA PRO A 54 -4.71 1.56 8.40
C PRO A 54 -5.37 0.44 7.60
N LEU A 55 -6.69 0.29 7.74
CA LEU A 55 -7.45 -0.73 7.01
C LEU A 55 -7.46 -0.43 5.51
N LEU A 56 -7.71 0.82 5.13
CA LEU A 56 -7.70 1.21 3.72
C LEU A 56 -6.31 1.03 3.12
N TRP A 57 -5.25 1.37 3.83
CA TRP A 57 -3.88 1.11 3.41
C TRP A 57 -3.64 -0.38 3.12
N CYS A 58 -4.04 -1.28 4.03
CA CYS A 58 -3.94 -2.73 3.78
C CYS A 58 -4.77 -3.20 2.58
N ILE A 59 -5.89 -2.55 2.28
CA ILE A 59 -6.73 -2.94 1.13
C ILE A 59 -6.16 -2.39 -0.20
N TYR A 60 -5.58 -1.18 -0.18
CA TYR A 60 -5.04 -0.51 -1.38
C TYR A 60 -3.62 -0.89 -1.72
N TYR A 61 -2.75 -0.86 -0.72
CA TYR A 61 -1.31 -0.83 -0.90
C TYR A 61 -0.70 -2.23 -0.87
N ASP A 62 -1.23 -3.12 -0.02
CA ASP A 62 -0.82 -4.53 0.03
C ASP A 62 -0.83 -5.26 -1.33
N PRO A 63 -1.84 -5.10 -2.23
CA PRO A 63 -1.77 -5.69 -3.57
C PRO A 63 -0.50 -5.33 -4.36
N LEU A 64 0.00 -4.09 -4.23
CA LEU A 64 1.22 -3.66 -4.90
C LEU A 64 2.44 -4.39 -4.34
N LEU A 65 2.53 -4.50 -3.01
CA LEU A 65 3.60 -5.22 -2.32
C LEU A 65 3.61 -6.71 -2.73
N CYS A 66 2.43 -7.33 -2.72
CA CYS A 66 2.23 -8.71 -3.15
C CYS A 66 2.68 -8.94 -4.60
N GLU A 67 2.33 -8.05 -5.53
CA GLU A 67 2.69 -8.17 -6.95
C GLU A 67 4.21 -8.13 -7.14
N ILE A 68 4.90 -7.23 -6.43
CA ILE A 68 6.35 -7.10 -6.49
C ILE A 68 7.04 -8.34 -5.92
N GLU A 69 6.53 -8.86 -4.80
CA GLU A 69 7.04 -10.07 -4.16
C GLU A 69 6.85 -11.32 -5.05
N GLN A 70 5.68 -11.46 -5.68
CA GLN A 70 5.39 -12.55 -6.62
C GLN A 70 6.33 -12.56 -7.83
N ARG A 71 6.73 -11.37 -8.31
CA ARG A 71 7.70 -11.22 -9.40
C ARG A 71 9.15 -11.49 -8.99
N LYS A 72 9.40 -11.72 -7.69
CA LYS A 72 10.74 -12.00 -7.14
C LYS A 72 11.78 -10.96 -7.54
N LEU A 73 11.37 -9.69 -7.61
CA LEU A 73 12.26 -8.57 -7.96
C LEU A 73 13.14 -8.14 -6.77
N GLY A 74 12.78 -8.57 -5.56
CA GLY A 74 13.44 -8.25 -4.31
C GLY A 74 14.85 -8.77 -4.14
N TYR A 75 15.52 -8.30 -3.09
CA TYR A 75 16.85 -8.74 -2.71
C TYR A 75 16.81 -10.09 -1.99
N THR A 76 17.63 -11.06 -2.43
CA THR A 76 17.73 -12.37 -1.77
C THR A 76 18.94 -12.42 -0.83
N LEU A 77 18.66 -12.48 0.47
CA LEU A 77 19.62 -12.82 1.51
C LEU A 77 19.88 -14.33 1.50
N LYS A 78 21.15 -14.71 1.65
CA LYS A 78 21.56 -16.10 1.89
C LYS A 78 22.35 -16.14 3.18
N ALA A 79 21.89 -16.91 4.15
CA ALA A 79 22.59 -17.06 5.42
C ALA A 79 22.26 -18.43 6.03
N SER A 80 23.00 -18.82 7.06
CA SER A 80 22.67 -20.03 7.82
C SER A 80 21.28 -19.90 8.43
N LYS A 81 20.58 -21.03 8.57
CA LYS A 81 19.24 -21.13 9.16
C LYS A 81 19.11 -20.46 10.54
N ILE A 82 20.17 -20.52 11.35
CA ILE A 82 20.26 -19.87 12.67
C ILE A 82 20.21 -18.34 12.57
N ALA A 83 20.79 -17.77 11.51
CA ALA A 83 20.86 -16.32 11.32
C ALA A 83 19.59 -15.70 10.71
N LEU A 84 18.72 -16.52 10.09
CA LEU A 84 17.48 -16.05 9.45
C LEU A 84 16.21 -16.29 10.30
N ASN A 85 16.25 -17.20 11.28
CA ASN A 85 15.11 -17.48 12.16
C ASN A 85 15.05 -16.54 13.37
N LYS A 86 13.82 -16.08 13.69
CA LYS A 86 13.52 -15.20 14.84
C LYS A 86 13.36 -15.95 16.17
N PHE A 87 13.44 -17.28 16.15
CA PHE A 87 13.26 -18.14 17.31
C PHE A 87 14.53 -18.98 17.54
N TYR A 88 15.18 -18.75 18.67
CA TYR A 88 16.32 -19.51 19.18
C TYR A 88 15.88 -20.91 19.64
N GLY A 89 15.44 -21.76 18.71
CA GLY A 89 15.02 -23.14 18.98
C GLY A 89 15.93 -24.14 18.29
N GLU A 90 16.86 -24.70 19.07
CA GLU A 90 17.66 -25.94 19.02
C GLU A 90 18.04 -26.68 17.71
N ASP A 91 17.51 -26.38 16.53
CA ASP A 91 17.95 -27.06 15.29
C ASP A 91 19.08 -26.28 14.59
N THR A 92 20.30 -26.50 15.06
CA THR A 92 21.56 -26.00 14.49
C THR A 92 22.00 -26.83 13.28
N SER A 93 21.21 -26.87 12.20
CA SER A 93 21.75 -27.35 10.91
C SER A 93 22.55 -26.24 10.23
N GLU A 94 23.72 -26.57 9.65
CA GLU A 94 24.53 -25.66 8.81
C GLU A 94 23.85 -25.34 7.45
N GLU A 95 22.58 -25.70 7.29
CA GLU A 95 21.84 -25.49 6.06
C GLU A 95 21.70 -23.99 5.78
N THR A 96 22.09 -23.61 4.56
CA THR A 96 21.94 -22.25 4.07
C THR A 96 20.50 -22.04 3.61
N GLU A 97 19.79 -21.12 4.27
CA GLU A 97 18.47 -20.68 3.86
C GLU A 97 18.54 -19.40 3.03
N LYS A 98 17.47 -19.17 2.26
CA LYS A 98 17.33 -17.99 1.41
C LYS A 98 16.07 -17.24 1.79
N LEU A 99 16.20 -15.95 2.06
CA LEU A 99 15.09 -15.06 2.31
C LEU A 99 15.08 -13.96 1.25
N THR A 100 14.00 -13.83 0.50
CA THR A 100 13.83 -12.71 -0.44
C THR A 100 13.00 -11.63 0.22
N ILE A 101 13.54 -10.43 0.30
CA ILE A 101 12.84 -9.24 0.82
C ILE A 101 12.75 -8.24 -0.32
N SER A 102 11.53 -7.86 -0.67
CA SER A 102 11.29 -6.90 -1.76
C SER A 102 11.06 -5.48 -1.24
N SER A 103 10.49 -5.35 -0.05
CA SER A 103 10.06 -4.06 0.48
C SER A 103 9.91 -4.06 1.99
N SER A 104 10.08 -2.89 2.59
CA SER A 104 9.57 -2.55 3.92
C SER A 104 8.66 -1.34 3.76
N ALA A 105 7.41 -1.45 4.19
CA ALA A 105 6.42 -0.40 4.02
C ALA A 105 5.72 -0.10 5.34
N TYR A 106 5.53 1.19 5.61
CA TYR A 106 4.80 1.72 6.75
C TYR A 106 4.02 2.96 6.32
N MET A 107 2.71 2.80 6.14
CA MET A 107 1.83 3.89 5.70
C MET A 107 2.33 4.54 4.39
N ASP A 108 2.69 5.82 4.42
CA ASP A 108 3.18 6.58 3.28
C ASP A 108 4.65 6.31 2.94
N ASP A 109 5.42 5.72 3.86
CA ASP A 109 6.82 5.38 3.65
C ASP A 109 6.98 3.96 3.12
N THR A 110 7.66 3.82 1.97
CA THR A 110 8.04 2.52 1.41
C THR A 110 9.48 2.52 0.96
N GLN A 111 10.24 1.55 1.48
CA GLN A 111 11.61 1.27 1.09
C GLN A 111 11.66 0.00 0.22
N TRP A 112 12.19 0.14 -0.98
CA TRP A 112 12.40 -0.98 -1.91
C TRP A 112 13.80 -1.57 -1.73
N LEU A 113 13.88 -2.90 -1.73
CA LEU A 113 15.14 -3.64 -1.69
C LEU A 113 15.26 -4.46 -2.97
N ALA A 114 16.30 -4.20 -3.76
CA ALA A 114 16.52 -4.85 -5.04
C ALA A 114 17.99 -5.28 -5.20
N PRO A 115 18.28 -6.36 -5.94
CA PRO A 115 19.65 -6.84 -6.17
C PRO A 115 20.39 -6.04 -7.24
N SER A 116 19.70 -5.20 -8.02
CA SER A 116 20.30 -4.38 -9.07
C SER A 116 19.45 -3.16 -9.38
N GLN A 117 20.05 -2.17 -10.04
CA GLN A 117 19.35 -1.00 -10.56
C GLN A 117 18.20 -1.40 -11.51
N ASN A 118 18.43 -2.32 -12.44
CA ASN A 118 17.41 -2.79 -13.38
C ASN A 118 16.20 -3.43 -12.67
N ASN A 119 16.43 -4.17 -11.57
CA ASN A 119 15.32 -4.68 -10.76
C ASN A 119 14.56 -3.56 -10.06
N LEU A 120 15.28 -2.56 -9.53
CA LEU A 120 14.67 -1.39 -8.90
C LEU A 120 13.83 -0.58 -9.90
N GLU A 121 14.32 -0.35 -11.11
CA GLU A 121 13.58 0.33 -12.17
C GLU A 121 12.27 -0.40 -12.49
N LYS A 122 12.28 -1.73 -12.60
CA LYS A 122 11.06 -2.52 -12.79
C LYS A 122 10.08 -2.41 -11.62
N ILE A 123 10.58 -2.39 -10.38
CA ILE A 123 9.76 -2.17 -9.20
C ILE A 123 9.07 -0.79 -9.29
N LEU A 124 9.83 0.24 -9.64
CA LEU A 124 9.32 1.61 -9.78
C LEU A 124 8.30 1.73 -10.93
N GLU A 125 8.50 1.05 -12.05
CA GLU A 125 7.54 1.00 -13.14
C GLU A 125 6.19 0.39 -12.70
N ILE A 126 6.23 -0.71 -11.95
CA ILE A 126 5.02 -1.36 -11.42
C ILE A 126 4.32 -0.44 -10.41
N ALA A 127 5.09 0.17 -9.50
CA ALA A 127 4.57 1.10 -8.51
C ALA A 127 3.91 2.32 -9.17
N ASP A 128 4.56 2.93 -10.16
CA ASP A 128 4.04 4.07 -10.90
C ASP A 128 2.77 3.72 -11.69
N GLN A 129 2.73 2.55 -12.34
CA GLN A 129 1.51 2.07 -13.00
C GLN A 129 0.36 1.86 -12.00
N CYS A 130 0.66 1.36 -10.80
CA CYS A 130 -0.32 1.17 -9.74
C CYS A 130 -0.89 2.52 -9.28
N VAL A 131 -0.01 3.49 -8.98
CA VAL A 131 -0.39 4.85 -8.55
C VAL A 131 -1.16 5.58 -9.65
N LYS A 132 -0.71 5.53 -10.91
CA LYS A 132 -1.46 6.12 -12.04
C LYS A 132 -2.85 5.51 -12.18
N SER A 133 -2.96 4.18 -12.04
CA SER A 133 -4.27 3.52 -12.03
C SER A 133 -5.16 3.97 -10.85
N MET A 134 -4.56 4.43 -9.74
CA MET A 134 -5.29 5.08 -8.64
C MET A 134 -5.80 6.48 -9.04
N CYS A 135 -4.97 7.31 -9.66
CA CYS A 135 -5.35 8.68 -10.06
C CYS A 135 -6.36 8.74 -11.21
N THR A 136 -6.18 7.95 -12.28
CA THR A 136 -6.98 8.05 -13.51
C THR A 136 -8.43 7.57 -13.34
N MET A 137 -8.74 6.77 -12.30
CA MET A 137 -10.11 6.35 -12.01
C MET A 137 -10.94 7.37 -11.22
N CYS A 138 -10.34 8.47 -10.74
CA CYS A 138 -11.06 9.57 -10.09
C CYS A 138 -11.48 10.67 -11.07
N THR A 139 -10.90 10.74 -12.26
CA THR A 139 -11.22 11.74 -13.30
C THR A 139 -12.37 11.35 -14.23
N TYR A 140 -12.83 10.10 -14.21
CA TYR A 140 -13.95 9.61 -15.04
C TYR A 140 -15.27 9.44 -14.27
N ALA A 141 -15.40 10.07 -13.10
CA ALA A 141 -16.65 10.21 -12.38
C ALA A 141 -17.23 11.63 -12.59
N HIS A 142 -17.50 11.97 -13.84
CA HIS A 142 -18.36 13.08 -14.23
C HIS A 142 -19.54 12.53 -15.03
#